data_AF-A0A7Y8J8E2-F1
#
_entry.id   AF-A0A7Y8J8E2-F1
#
_cell.length_a   1.000
_cell.length_b   1.000
_cell.length_c   1.000
_cell.angle_alpha   90.00
_cell.angle_beta   90.00
_cell.angle_gamma   90.00
#
_symmetry.space_group_name_H-M   'P 1'
#
loop_
_entity.id
_entity.type
_entity.pdbx_description
1 polymer ?
#
loop_
_entity_poly.entity_id
_entity_poly.type
_entity_poly.pdbx_seq_one_letter_code
_entity_poly.pdbx_strand_id
1 'polypeptide(L)'
;MKVLLYLTLLLIGFPAQLVHPQVNDNINCATTPLRGEVIDLQQHGGIYLTSQGELKVLVVFAKFRDDHSAHNYWPDTMEPQPFMTTYIDPNLQTNSTNEINLTHYFRKMSLGIFKVTGEYVYVETPHDKSYYGNPPSRYLATKEVLQQKVDPLINFANYDNWTCNGNYNQTNQPDGTVDMIVVIWRGQPFNSTWGGEASLGYGSSYLVENGTKTIHTGYRGYGTPGSGVTVQDVADKWLKYNFHSSVHEMAHWLLGSYHPYGSITHRAWGMLRSGFDGICANAYERERVAWINPTPITGDILNAPFTDYVETGVAYKYHPSNGETNEYYYFENHQKLNVYCDATRNPNDKGIFVYHMQGVYSESDNNRCKTSNGQFNWNDPFTTNCWGNTVPAFKMVSVNRNGYNNMDKIPKSGGGSELLYALINENDEAVCGGWP
;
A
#
# COMPACT_ATOMS: atom_id res chain seq x y z
N MET A 1 26.31 -22.01 62.44
CA MET A 1 27.21 -21.67 61.31
C MET A 1 27.07 -22.59 60.10
N LYS A 2 26.97 -23.93 60.26
CA LYS A 2 26.81 -24.85 59.11
C LYS A 2 25.48 -24.69 58.35
N VAL A 3 24.39 -24.35 59.03
CA VAL A 3 23.06 -24.15 58.39
C VAL A 3 23.02 -22.93 57.45
N LEU A 4 23.81 -21.89 57.73
CA LEU A 4 23.87 -20.70 56.88
C LEU A 4 24.59 -21.00 55.55
N LEU A 5 25.63 -21.84 55.58
CA LEU A 5 26.38 -22.25 54.38
C LEU A 5 25.52 -23.07 53.40
N TYR A 6 24.64 -23.93 53.91
CA TYR A 6 23.73 -24.73 53.07
C TYR A 6 22.62 -23.87 52.43
N LEU A 7 22.15 -22.82 53.09
CA LEU A 7 21.19 -21.87 52.52
C LEU A 7 21.82 -21.01 51.41
N THR A 8 23.09 -20.61 51.56
CA THR A 8 23.79 -19.86 50.50
C THR A 8 24.10 -20.72 49.28
N LEU A 9 24.41 -22.02 49.46
CA LEU A 9 24.64 -22.95 48.34
C LEU A 9 23.34 -23.33 47.60
N LEU A 10 22.19 -23.35 48.28
CA LEU A 10 20.89 -23.59 47.62
C LEU A 10 20.43 -22.40 46.75
N LEU A 11 20.86 -21.18 47.07
CA LEU A 11 20.55 -19.98 46.27
C LEU A 11 21.42 -19.84 45.01
N ILE A 12 22.59 -20.50 44.97
CA ILE A 12 23.51 -20.50 43.80
C ILE A 12 23.22 -21.67 42.85
N GLY A 13 22.40 -22.65 43.28
CA GLY A 13 22.07 -23.87 42.55
C GLY A 13 20.78 -23.82 41.74
N PHE A 14 20.06 -22.69 41.70
CA PHE A 14 19.04 -22.50 40.68
C PHE A 14 19.78 -22.01 39.43
N PRO A 15 19.91 -22.83 38.35
CA PRO A 15 20.17 -22.23 37.06
C PRO A 15 19.11 -21.14 36.91
N ALA A 16 19.53 -19.94 36.52
CA ALA A 16 18.62 -19.00 35.89
C ALA A 16 18.07 -19.74 34.66
N GLN A 17 17.05 -20.58 34.87
CA GLN A 17 16.07 -20.86 33.86
C GLN A 17 15.54 -19.48 33.58
N LEU A 18 16.10 -18.87 32.53
CA LEU A 18 15.48 -17.81 31.80
C LEU A 18 14.06 -18.30 31.58
N VAL A 19 13.17 -17.89 32.48
CA VAL A 19 11.74 -17.90 32.24
C VAL A 19 11.61 -16.86 31.14
N HIS A 20 11.92 -17.27 29.91
CA HIS A 20 11.39 -16.58 28.76
C HIS A 20 9.90 -16.77 28.94
N PRO A 21 9.14 -15.71 29.25
CA PRO A 21 7.70 -15.83 29.13
C PRO A 21 7.48 -16.38 27.72
N GLN A 22 6.80 -17.53 27.62
CA GLN A 22 6.14 -17.83 26.37
C GLN A 22 5.17 -16.68 26.20
N VAL A 23 5.61 -15.65 25.48
CA VAL A 23 4.74 -14.62 24.96
C VAL A 23 3.76 -15.45 24.13
N ASN A 24 2.53 -15.54 24.61
CA ASN A 24 1.46 -16.06 23.76
C ASN A 24 1.45 -15.11 22.57
N ASP A 25 2.05 -15.52 21.46
CA ASP A 25 2.05 -14.84 20.16
C ASP A 25 0.63 -14.79 19.54
N ASN A 26 -0.42 -14.83 20.37
CA ASN A 26 -1.77 -14.48 20.02
C ASN A 26 -1.82 -12.98 19.84
N ILE A 27 -1.25 -12.51 18.73
CA ILE A 27 -1.58 -11.20 18.18
C ILE A 27 -3.10 -11.23 18.00
N ASN A 28 -3.80 -10.39 18.74
CA ASN A 28 -5.26 -10.28 18.66
C ASN A 28 -5.70 -9.66 17.32
N CYS A 29 -4.76 -9.13 16.55
CA CYS A 29 -4.95 -8.67 15.19
C CYS A 29 -4.58 -9.75 14.17
N ALA A 30 -5.27 -9.71 13.02
CA ALA A 30 -5.11 -10.66 11.91
C ALA A 30 -5.65 -12.07 12.12
N THR A 31 -6.55 -12.28 13.09
CA THR A 31 -7.39 -13.49 13.11
C THR A 31 -8.34 -13.56 11.92
N THR A 32 -8.72 -12.41 11.35
CA THR A 32 -9.72 -12.25 10.28
C THR A 32 -9.66 -10.82 9.72
N PRO A 33 -10.07 -10.55 8.46
CA PRO A 33 -10.84 -11.44 7.61
C PRO A 33 -9.95 -12.18 6.61
N LEU A 34 -10.01 -13.51 6.50
CA LEU A 34 -9.40 -14.26 5.38
C LEU A 34 -10.04 -13.84 4.03
N ARG A 35 -9.50 -14.32 2.91
CA ARG A 35 -10.07 -14.04 1.57
C ARG A 35 -11.57 -14.42 1.56
N GLY A 36 -12.45 -13.44 1.35
CA GLY A 36 -13.90 -13.64 1.31
C GLY A 36 -14.64 -13.35 2.63
N GLU A 37 -13.94 -13.02 3.70
CA GLU A 37 -14.58 -12.58 4.94
C GLU A 37 -14.90 -11.08 4.92
N VAL A 38 -15.94 -10.71 5.70
CA VAL A 38 -16.54 -9.38 5.70
C VAL A 38 -15.73 -8.45 6.59
N ILE A 39 -15.10 -7.45 5.97
CA ILE A 39 -14.57 -6.28 6.66
C ILE A 39 -15.74 -5.58 7.37
N ASP A 40 -15.65 -5.34 8.68
CA ASP A 40 -16.67 -4.57 9.40
C ASP A 40 -16.67 -3.11 8.89
N LEU A 41 -17.69 -2.77 8.11
CA LEU A 41 -17.85 -1.45 7.51
C LEU A 41 -18.36 -0.39 8.50
N GLN A 42 -18.73 -0.76 9.73
CA GLN A 42 -19.13 0.19 10.77
C GLN A 42 -17.94 0.74 11.56
N GLN A 43 -16.82 0.02 11.55
CA GLN A 43 -15.59 0.45 12.21
C GLN A 43 -14.71 1.24 11.24
N HIS A 44 -14.02 2.26 11.75
CA HIS A 44 -13.06 3.07 11.01
C HIS A 44 -11.72 3.07 11.74
N GLY A 45 -10.65 3.28 11.00
CA GLY A 45 -9.28 3.20 11.50
C GLY A 45 -8.45 2.23 10.66
N GLY A 46 -7.22 1.94 11.11
CA GLY A 46 -6.38 1.00 10.39
C GLY A 46 -6.66 -0.42 10.89
N ILE A 47 -6.71 -1.40 9.99
CA ILE A 47 -7.11 -2.76 10.37
C ILE A 47 -6.02 -3.42 11.23
N TYR A 48 -4.80 -3.49 10.72
CA TYR A 48 -3.69 -4.20 11.37
C TYR A 48 -2.63 -3.27 11.94
N LEU A 49 -2.70 -1.99 11.60
CA LEU A 49 -1.75 -0.96 12.00
C LEU A 49 -2.54 0.30 12.34
N THR A 50 -1.99 1.17 13.19
CA THR A 50 -2.63 2.46 13.43
C THR A 50 -2.77 3.26 12.13
N SER A 51 -3.86 4.00 12.01
CA SER A 51 -4.08 5.01 10.95
C SER A 51 -4.05 6.43 11.51
N GLN A 52 -3.66 6.60 12.77
CA GLN A 52 -3.69 7.88 13.47
C GLN A 52 -2.45 8.02 14.36
N GLY A 53 -2.09 9.26 14.70
CA GLY A 53 -0.90 9.52 15.50
C GLY A 53 0.39 9.32 14.70
N GLU A 54 1.48 9.00 15.39
CA GLU A 54 2.80 8.81 14.78
C GLU A 54 3.17 7.33 14.77
N LEU A 55 3.45 6.81 13.57
CA LEU A 55 4.07 5.51 13.34
C LEU A 55 5.54 5.73 12.98
N LYS A 56 6.43 5.10 13.73
CA LYS A 56 7.85 5.06 13.38
C LYS A 56 8.14 3.86 12.48
N VAL A 57 8.77 4.11 11.34
CA VAL A 57 9.07 3.12 10.31
C VAL A 57 10.57 3.06 10.09
N LEU A 58 11.14 1.86 10.15
CA LEU A 58 12.53 1.64 9.74
C LEU A 58 12.56 1.34 8.24
N VAL A 59 13.29 2.14 7.46
CA VAL A 59 13.51 1.87 6.03
C VAL A 59 14.86 1.18 5.85
N VAL A 60 14.85 -0.06 5.35
CA VAL A 60 16.08 -0.83 5.12
C VAL A 60 16.30 -0.97 3.63
N PHE A 61 17.36 -0.35 3.14
CA PHE A 61 17.81 -0.52 1.79
C PHE A 61 18.84 -1.66 1.73
N ALA A 62 18.48 -2.75 1.06
CA ALA A 62 19.26 -3.98 1.03
C ALA A 62 19.78 -4.30 -0.38
N LYS A 63 21.02 -4.77 -0.49
CA LYS A 63 21.52 -5.41 -1.70
C LYS A 63 22.20 -6.74 -1.40
N PHE A 64 22.20 -7.64 -2.38
CA PHE A 64 23.06 -8.82 -2.28
C PHE A 64 24.52 -8.41 -2.43
N ARG A 65 25.40 -9.04 -1.66
CA ARG A 65 26.84 -8.73 -1.64
C ARG A 65 27.51 -8.84 -3.02
N ASP A 66 27.06 -9.79 -3.83
CA ASP A 66 27.55 -10.07 -5.19
C ASP A 66 26.70 -9.41 -6.29
N ASP A 67 25.77 -8.52 -5.93
CA ASP A 67 24.95 -7.81 -6.92
C ASP A 67 25.70 -6.63 -7.55
N HIS A 68 26.43 -6.95 -8.62
CA HIS A 68 27.12 -5.98 -9.48
C HIS A 68 26.31 -5.58 -10.72
N SER A 69 25.02 -5.89 -10.75
CA SER A 69 24.18 -5.61 -11.92
C SER A 69 24.07 -4.10 -12.18
N ALA A 70 24.00 -3.71 -13.46
CA ALA A 70 23.82 -2.32 -13.84
C ALA A 70 22.42 -1.83 -13.39
N HIS A 71 22.37 -0.64 -12.80
CA HIS A 71 21.13 -0.06 -12.30
C HIS A 71 21.16 1.46 -12.47
N ASN A 72 20.13 2.02 -13.09
CA ASN A 72 20.11 3.44 -13.47
C ASN A 72 20.09 4.38 -12.25
N TYR A 73 19.41 3.98 -11.18
CA TYR A 73 19.19 4.82 -10.00
C TYR A 73 19.92 4.37 -8.72
N TRP A 74 20.51 3.18 -8.72
CA TRP A 74 21.18 2.56 -7.56
C TRP A 74 22.43 1.83 -8.06
N PRO A 75 23.47 2.52 -8.55
CA PRO A 75 24.69 1.88 -9.02
C PRO A 75 25.39 1.09 -7.90
N ASP A 76 26.08 0.02 -8.27
CA ASP A 76 26.68 -0.96 -7.33
C ASP A 76 27.66 -0.32 -6.33
N THR A 77 28.45 0.65 -6.78
CA THR A 77 29.55 1.24 -6.02
C THR A 77 29.14 2.35 -5.05
N MET A 78 27.85 2.69 -4.96
CA MET A 78 27.39 3.81 -4.14
C MET A 78 26.23 3.41 -3.24
N GLU A 79 26.29 3.85 -1.99
CA GLU A 79 25.07 4.11 -1.23
C GLU A 79 24.16 4.99 -2.09
N PRO A 80 22.87 4.66 -2.22
CA PRO A 80 22.00 5.44 -3.11
C PRO A 80 21.60 6.78 -2.55
N GLN A 81 22.50 7.72 -2.76
CA GLN A 81 22.25 9.13 -2.56
C GLN A 81 21.84 9.73 -3.91
N PRO A 82 20.75 10.52 -4.01
CA PRO A 82 20.06 11.25 -2.94
C PRO A 82 18.66 10.72 -2.55
N PHE A 83 18.17 9.62 -3.14
CA PHE A 83 16.78 9.20 -2.90
C PHE A 83 16.57 8.58 -1.52
N MET A 84 17.57 7.89 -0.96
CA MET A 84 17.44 7.25 0.36
C MET A 84 17.33 8.29 1.48
N THR A 85 18.17 9.33 1.44
CA THR A 85 18.17 10.42 2.44
C THR A 85 16.88 11.21 2.49
N THR A 86 16.07 11.13 1.43
CA THR A 86 14.82 11.88 1.31
C THR A 86 13.59 10.98 1.36
N TYR A 87 13.77 9.66 1.56
CA TYR A 87 12.68 8.69 1.49
C TYR A 87 11.73 8.75 2.70
N ILE A 88 12.25 9.12 3.87
CA ILE A 88 11.49 9.28 5.11
C ILE A 88 12.13 10.40 5.95
N ASP A 89 11.31 11.16 6.68
CA ASP A 89 11.82 12.16 7.61
C ASP A 89 12.08 11.52 8.98
N PRO A 90 13.22 11.83 9.63
CA PRO A 90 13.52 11.33 10.98
C PRO A 90 12.57 11.85 12.05
N ASN A 91 11.85 12.94 11.78
CA ASN A 91 10.89 13.55 12.68
C ASN A 91 9.98 14.51 11.91
N LEU A 92 8.97 15.03 12.59
CA LEU A 92 7.98 15.94 11.99
C LEU A 92 8.53 17.34 11.68
N GLN A 93 9.66 17.73 12.29
CA GLN A 93 10.28 19.05 12.11
C GLN A 93 11.06 19.15 10.80
N THR A 94 11.60 18.04 10.28
CA THR A 94 12.25 17.99 8.96
C THR A 94 11.33 18.50 7.86
N ASN A 95 10.04 18.12 7.93
CA ASN A 95 8.98 18.68 7.10
C ASN A 95 9.30 18.68 5.59
N SER A 96 9.83 17.56 5.09
CA SER A 96 10.16 17.42 3.68
C SER A 96 8.94 17.64 2.80
N THR A 97 9.19 18.20 1.62
CA THR A 97 8.21 18.35 0.53
C THR A 97 8.59 17.52 -0.68
N ASN A 98 9.59 16.63 -0.56
CA ASN A 98 9.97 15.72 -1.62
C ASN A 98 8.77 14.81 -1.94
N GLU A 99 8.49 14.60 -3.22
CA GLU A 99 7.38 13.76 -3.65
C GLU A 99 7.64 12.27 -3.37
N ILE A 100 8.89 11.84 -3.26
CA ILE A 100 9.29 10.46 -2.93
C ILE A 100 9.64 10.37 -1.45
N ASN A 101 8.72 10.78 -0.57
CA ASN A 101 8.92 10.80 0.87
C ASN A 101 7.66 10.29 1.59
N LEU A 102 7.80 9.22 2.37
CA LEU A 102 6.69 8.58 3.09
C LEU A 102 6.06 9.55 4.11
N THR A 103 6.87 10.32 4.83
CA THR A 103 6.38 11.31 5.80
C THR A 103 5.51 12.37 5.14
N HIS A 104 5.99 12.93 4.03
CA HIS A 104 5.25 13.94 3.27
C HIS A 104 3.94 13.38 2.72
N TYR A 105 3.98 12.19 2.15
CA TYR A 105 2.80 11.51 1.61
C TYR A 105 1.72 11.27 2.65
N PHE A 106 2.04 10.55 3.73
CA PHE A 106 1.04 10.19 4.74
C PHE A 106 0.51 11.41 5.46
N ARG A 107 1.35 12.44 5.69
CA ARG A 107 0.87 13.72 6.22
C ARG A 107 -0.11 14.41 5.27
N LYS A 108 0.17 14.43 3.96
CA LYS A 108 -0.71 15.05 2.97
C LYS A 108 -2.03 14.29 2.83
N MET A 109 -1.98 12.97 2.61
CA MET A 109 -3.18 12.16 2.44
C MET A 109 -4.05 12.09 3.70
N SER A 110 -3.44 12.10 4.89
CA SER A 110 -4.20 12.06 6.15
C SER A 110 -4.57 13.43 6.71
N LEU A 111 -4.19 14.54 6.05
CA LEU A 111 -4.31 15.90 6.59
C LEU A 111 -3.65 16.06 7.97
N GLY A 112 -2.55 15.34 8.20
CA GLY A 112 -1.79 15.36 9.44
C GLY A 112 -2.37 14.52 10.57
N ILE A 113 -3.46 13.78 10.36
CA ILE A 113 -4.02 12.82 11.33
C ILE A 113 -3.06 11.64 11.54
N PHE A 114 -2.46 11.17 10.44
CA PHE A 114 -1.47 10.10 10.43
C PHE A 114 -0.11 10.63 10.03
N LYS A 115 0.90 10.27 10.80
CA LYS A 115 2.27 10.70 10.60
C LYS A 115 3.15 9.47 10.54
N VAL A 116 3.96 9.40 9.50
CA VAL A 116 4.98 8.36 9.35
C VAL A 116 6.34 9.04 9.45
N THR A 117 7.16 8.65 10.41
CA THR A 117 8.52 9.16 10.60
C THR A 117 9.47 7.99 10.77
N GLY A 118 10.78 8.23 10.72
CA GLY A 118 11.75 7.21 11.04
C GLY A 118 13.06 7.41 10.32
N GLU A 119 13.92 6.40 10.42
CA GLU A 119 15.26 6.47 9.87
C GLU A 119 15.42 5.45 8.74
N TYR A 120 16.50 5.58 7.99
CA TYR A 120 16.88 4.61 6.99
C TYR A 120 18.27 4.05 7.29
N VAL A 121 18.50 2.82 6.85
CA VAL A 121 19.83 2.20 6.82
C VAL A 121 20.06 1.52 5.48
N TYR A 122 21.32 1.47 5.07
CA TYR A 122 21.75 0.69 3.93
C TYR A 122 22.63 -0.46 4.40
N VAL A 123 22.38 -1.66 3.90
CA VAL A 123 23.11 -2.88 4.28
C VAL A 123 23.29 -3.84 3.10
N GLU A 124 24.38 -4.58 3.14
CA GLU A 124 24.62 -5.72 2.24
C GLU A 124 24.30 -7.02 2.97
N THR A 125 23.76 -8.01 2.24
CA THR A 125 23.51 -9.35 2.78
C THR A 125 24.79 -9.97 3.38
N PRO A 126 24.67 -10.82 4.43
CA PRO A 126 25.82 -11.59 4.94
C PRO A 126 26.47 -12.50 3.91
N HIS A 127 25.67 -13.04 2.97
CA HIS A 127 26.10 -13.99 1.96
C HIS A 127 25.76 -13.52 0.54
N ASP A 128 26.36 -14.17 -0.45
CA ASP A 128 26.07 -13.95 -1.85
C ASP A 128 24.67 -14.48 -2.22
N LYS A 129 24.08 -13.99 -3.31
CA LYS A 129 22.72 -14.33 -3.76
C LYS A 129 22.49 -15.84 -3.85
N SER A 130 23.50 -16.59 -4.29
CA SER A 130 23.43 -18.05 -4.44
C SER A 130 23.19 -18.83 -3.13
N TYR A 131 23.62 -18.29 -1.98
CA TYR A 131 23.38 -18.90 -0.67
C TYR A 131 21.88 -19.00 -0.35
N TYR A 132 21.11 -18.01 -0.80
CA TYR A 132 19.68 -17.91 -0.52
C TYR A 132 18.82 -18.76 -1.46
N GLY A 133 19.40 -19.42 -2.46
CA GLY A 133 18.71 -20.27 -3.42
C GLY A 133 18.54 -19.65 -4.81
N ASN A 134 17.86 -20.37 -5.70
CA ASN A 134 17.58 -19.94 -7.08
C ASN A 134 16.11 -20.28 -7.47
N PRO A 135 15.18 -19.32 -7.42
CA PRO A 135 15.37 -17.94 -6.99
C PRO A 135 15.70 -17.82 -5.49
N PRO A 136 16.35 -16.73 -5.05
CA PRO A 136 16.62 -16.50 -3.63
C PRO A 136 15.36 -16.50 -2.76
N SER A 137 15.48 -17.06 -1.57
CA SER A 137 14.43 -17.02 -0.55
C SER A 137 14.33 -15.62 0.07
N ARG A 138 13.20 -14.94 -0.20
CA ARG A 138 12.86 -13.63 0.36
C ARG A 138 12.91 -13.60 1.88
N TYR A 139 12.29 -14.58 2.53
CA TYR A 139 12.27 -14.70 3.98
C TYR A 139 13.68 -14.84 4.54
N LEU A 140 14.49 -15.77 4.01
CA LEU A 140 15.81 -16.03 4.56
C LEU A 140 16.73 -14.82 4.38
N ALA A 141 16.73 -14.20 3.18
CA ALA A 141 17.52 -13.01 2.90
C ALA A 141 17.11 -11.83 3.80
N THR A 142 15.81 -11.59 3.96
CA THR A 142 15.27 -10.50 4.79
C THR A 142 15.57 -10.73 6.28
N LYS A 143 15.38 -11.95 6.77
CA LYS A 143 15.70 -12.33 8.15
C LYS A 143 17.16 -12.09 8.48
N GLU A 144 18.08 -12.57 7.65
CA GLU A 144 19.51 -12.44 7.94
C GLU A 144 20.01 -11.00 7.80
N VAL A 145 19.47 -10.23 6.86
CA VAL A 145 19.71 -8.79 6.79
C VAL A 145 19.29 -8.12 8.09
N LEU A 146 18.05 -8.36 8.55
CA LEU A 146 17.53 -7.70 9.74
C LEU A 146 18.27 -8.14 11.02
N GLN A 147 18.52 -9.44 11.21
CA GLN A 147 19.18 -9.95 12.43
C GLN A 147 20.70 -9.72 12.45
N GLN A 148 21.39 -9.85 11.32
CA GLN A 148 22.87 -9.87 11.33
C GLN A 148 23.49 -8.56 10.87
N LYS A 149 22.74 -7.72 10.15
CA LYS A 149 23.25 -6.46 9.58
C LYS A 149 22.58 -5.24 10.16
N VAL A 150 21.28 -5.29 10.43
CA VAL A 150 20.53 -4.14 10.95
C VAL A 150 20.48 -4.12 12.48
N ASP A 151 20.20 -5.24 13.15
CA ASP A 151 20.17 -5.33 14.62
C ASP A 151 21.42 -4.77 15.32
N PRO A 152 22.66 -4.94 14.80
CA PRO A 152 23.83 -4.30 15.40
C PRO A 152 23.90 -2.77 15.24
N LEU A 153 23.10 -2.19 14.33
CA LEU A 153 23.13 -0.78 13.95
C LEU A 153 21.94 0.01 14.50
N ILE A 154 20.82 -0.65 14.72
CA ILE A 154 19.53 -0.03 15.03
C ILE A 154 18.97 -0.56 16.33
N ASN A 155 18.43 0.34 17.13
CA ASN A 155 17.61 0.01 18.28
C ASN A 155 16.15 -0.20 17.82
N PHE A 156 15.71 -1.45 17.70
CA PHE A 156 14.35 -1.83 17.31
C PHE A 156 13.29 -1.41 18.32
N ALA A 157 13.63 -1.17 19.60
CA ALA A 157 12.68 -0.62 20.56
C ALA A 157 12.16 0.77 20.18
N ASN A 158 12.86 1.51 19.32
CA ASN A 158 12.37 2.79 18.78
C ASN A 158 11.18 2.61 17.81
N TYR A 159 10.97 1.39 17.30
CA TYR A 159 9.99 1.04 16.28
C TYR A 159 8.90 0.10 16.82
N ASP A 160 8.80 -0.05 18.14
CA ASP A 160 7.74 -0.78 18.85
C ASP A 160 7.03 0.25 19.73
N ASN A 161 5.96 0.84 19.19
CA ASN A 161 5.19 1.88 19.86
C ASN A 161 3.70 1.54 19.90
N TRP A 162 3.22 0.59 19.09
CA TRP A 162 1.80 0.32 18.94
C TRP A 162 1.45 -1.14 19.21
N THR A 163 0.59 -1.34 20.21
CA THR A 163 -0.02 -2.65 20.46
C THR A 163 -1.25 -2.79 19.59
N CYS A 164 -1.37 -3.94 18.93
CA CYS A 164 -2.57 -4.29 18.18
C CYS A 164 -3.52 -5.17 19.02
N ASN A 165 -4.59 -4.56 19.55
CA ASN A 165 -5.55 -5.23 20.44
C ASN A 165 -6.72 -5.91 19.70
N GLY A 166 -6.84 -5.65 18.41
CA GLY A 166 -7.87 -6.17 17.51
C GLY A 166 -7.95 -5.31 16.25
N ASN A 167 -8.73 -5.77 15.27
CA ASN A 167 -8.98 -4.98 14.07
C ASN A 167 -9.51 -3.59 14.45
N TYR A 168 -8.97 -2.52 13.85
CA TYR A 168 -9.33 -1.12 14.14
C TYR A 168 -9.08 -0.65 15.58
N ASN A 169 -8.35 -1.45 16.38
CA ASN A 169 -8.11 -1.15 17.79
C ASN A 169 -6.61 -1.25 18.10
N GLN A 170 -5.92 -0.12 17.92
CA GLN A 170 -4.51 0.03 18.25
C GLN A 170 -4.34 1.01 19.41
N THR A 171 -3.44 0.68 20.33
CA THR A 171 -3.05 1.55 21.43
C THR A 171 -1.58 1.90 21.29
N ASN A 172 -1.24 3.18 21.49
CA ASN A 172 0.15 3.66 21.47
C ASN A 172 0.87 3.24 22.77
N GLN A 173 1.18 1.94 22.86
CA GLN A 173 1.94 1.27 23.90
C GLN A 173 2.82 0.20 23.23
N PRO A 174 4.08 0.03 23.64
CA PRO A 174 4.92 -1.04 23.14
C PRO A 174 4.42 -2.42 23.60
N ASP A 175 4.49 -3.42 22.74
CA ASP A 175 4.11 -4.82 23.05
C ASP A 175 5.24 -5.83 22.84
N GLY A 176 6.43 -5.38 22.46
CA GLY A 176 7.58 -6.22 22.18
C GLY A 176 7.72 -6.60 20.70
N THR A 177 6.77 -6.19 19.85
CA THR A 177 6.81 -6.43 18.41
C THR A 177 7.16 -5.14 17.67
N VAL A 178 8.01 -5.25 16.66
CA VAL A 178 8.32 -4.10 15.78
C VAL A 178 7.10 -3.77 14.92
N ASP A 179 6.65 -2.51 14.95
CA ASP A 179 5.43 -2.03 14.28
C ASP A 179 5.52 -2.09 12.75
N MET A 180 6.63 -1.60 12.18
CA MET A 180 6.77 -1.50 10.72
C MET A 180 8.22 -1.34 10.25
N ILE A 181 8.63 -2.21 9.34
CA ILE A 181 9.89 -2.16 8.60
C ILE A 181 9.57 -2.19 7.11
N VAL A 182 10.15 -1.27 6.34
CA VAL A 182 10.06 -1.27 4.88
C VAL A 182 11.42 -1.68 4.31
N VAL A 183 11.52 -2.90 3.79
CA VAL A 183 12.76 -3.41 3.17
C VAL A 183 12.70 -3.21 1.67
N ILE A 184 13.61 -2.43 1.11
CA ILE A 184 13.70 -2.13 -0.31
C ILE A 184 14.96 -2.78 -0.86
N TRP A 185 14.77 -3.81 -1.69
CA TRP A 185 15.85 -4.56 -2.30
C TRP A 185 16.31 -3.92 -3.60
N ARG A 186 17.63 -3.85 -3.79
CA ARG A 186 18.22 -3.44 -5.06
C ARG A 186 17.89 -4.44 -6.17
N GLY A 187 17.43 -3.94 -7.32
CA GLY A 187 17.04 -4.75 -8.46
C GLY A 187 15.82 -5.64 -8.18
N GLN A 188 15.62 -6.66 -9.03
CA GLN A 188 14.57 -7.67 -8.88
C GLN A 188 15.17 -9.02 -8.49
N PRO A 189 15.73 -9.18 -7.28
CA PRO A 189 16.55 -10.34 -6.98
C PRO A 189 15.74 -11.63 -6.81
N PHE A 190 14.44 -11.53 -6.51
CA PHE A 190 13.60 -12.67 -6.15
C PHE A 190 12.74 -13.20 -7.31
N ASN A 191 12.24 -12.32 -8.17
CA ASN A 191 11.40 -12.64 -9.34
C ASN A 191 11.18 -11.36 -10.18
N SER A 192 10.99 -11.44 -11.49
CA SER A 192 10.68 -10.27 -12.34
C SER A 192 9.20 -9.81 -12.34
N THR A 193 8.26 -10.65 -11.89
CA THR A 193 6.81 -10.34 -11.99
C THR A 193 6.21 -9.63 -10.77
N TRP A 194 7.02 -9.36 -9.75
CA TRP A 194 6.57 -8.88 -8.45
C TRP A 194 7.17 -7.49 -8.14
N GLY A 195 6.50 -6.69 -7.32
CA GLY A 195 6.87 -5.30 -7.04
C GLY A 195 7.09 -5.02 -5.56
N GLY A 196 6.11 -5.45 -4.77
CA GLY A 196 6.15 -5.38 -3.32
C GLY A 196 5.14 -6.35 -2.71
N GLU A 197 5.29 -6.60 -1.41
CA GLU A 197 4.36 -7.37 -0.60
C GLU A 197 4.32 -6.80 0.81
N ALA A 198 3.13 -6.81 1.40
CA ALA A 198 2.87 -6.42 2.77
C ALA A 198 3.37 -7.47 3.77
N SER A 199 4.56 -8.04 3.60
CA SER A 199 5.18 -8.98 4.53
C SER A 199 6.70 -8.88 4.47
N LEU A 200 7.40 -9.60 5.35
CA LEU A 200 8.86 -9.77 5.31
C LEU A 200 9.23 -11.19 4.81
N GLY A 201 8.48 -11.68 3.81
CA GLY A 201 8.75 -12.95 3.12
C GLY A 201 7.97 -14.17 3.62
N TYR A 202 6.96 -14.01 4.48
CA TYR A 202 6.05 -15.07 4.97
C TYR A 202 6.68 -16.25 5.72
N GLY A 203 7.80 -16.02 6.41
CA GLY A 203 8.42 -17.06 7.24
C GLY A 203 7.90 -17.10 8.67
N SER A 204 8.73 -17.64 9.56
CA SER A 204 8.50 -17.59 11.01
C SER A 204 8.91 -16.23 11.56
N SER A 205 8.30 -15.83 12.68
CA SER A 205 8.81 -14.74 13.52
C SER A 205 10.22 -15.07 14.01
N TYR A 206 11.00 -14.03 14.31
CA TYR A 206 12.30 -14.19 14.95
C TYR A 206 12.60 -13.02 15.87
N LEU A 207 13.52 -13.26 16.80
CA LEU A 207 13.92 -12.29 17.81
C LEU A 207 15.08 -11.41 17.31
N VAL A 208 15.10 -10.16 17.77
CA VAL A 208 16.18 -9.18 17.64
C VAL A 208 16.45 -8.54 19.00
N GLU A 209 17.44 -7.66 19.10
CA GLU A 209 17.83 -6.98 20.33
C GLU A 209 18.04 -7.93 21.52
N ASN A 210 18.89 -8.95 21.31
CA ASN A 210 19.19 -9.97 22.31
C ASN A 210 17.94 -10.68 22.88
N GLY A 211 16.87 -10.80 22.09
CA GLY A 211 15.67 -11.51 22.51
C GLY A 211 14.58 -10.64 23.12
N THR A 212 14.74 -9.31 23.12
CA THR A 212 13.76 -8.40 23.73
C THR A 212 12.69 -7.91 22.77
N LYS A 213 12.92 -8.03 21.45
CA LYS A 213 11.98 -7.66 20.40
C LYS A 213 11.74 -8.80 19.42
N THR A 214 10.55 -8.81 18.84
CA THR A 214 10.13 -9.76 17.82
C THR A 214 9.85 -9.05 16.50
N ILE A 215 10.30 -9.66 15.41
CA ILE A 215 9.92 -9.27 14.05
C ILE A 215 9.00 -10.35 13.48
N HIS A 216 7.79 -9.95 13.13
CA HIS A 216 6.78 -10.78 12.47
C HIS A 216 6.88 -10.65 10.95
N THR A 217 7.00 -11.77 10.25
CA THR A 217 7.36 -11.77 8.82
C THR A 217 6.22 -12.07 7.87
N GLY A 218 5.06 -12.41 8.42
CA GLY A 218 3.87 -12.78 7.68
C GLY A 218 2.94 -11.61 7.39
N TYR A 219 1.84 -11.95 6.75
CA TYR A 219 0.68 -11.10 6.55
C TYR A 219 -0.55 -11.98 6.43
N ARG A 220 -1.61 -11.63 7.17
CA ARG A 220 -2.97 -12.16 7.02
C ARG A 220 -3.05 -13.65 6.68
N GLY A 221 -2.95 -14.53 7.67
CA GLY A 221 -3.09 -15.98 7.49
C GLY A 221 -1.88 -16.68 6.83
N TYR A 222 -0.87 -15.93 6.40
CA TYR A 222 0.40 -16.47 5.90
C TYR A 222 1.56 -16.02 6.80
N GLY A 223 2.06 -16.92 7.63
CA GLY A 223 3.04 -16.59 8.67
C GLY A 223 2.42 -15.75 9.80
N THR A 224 3.26 -15.31 10.75
CA THR A 224 2.81 -14.42 11.83
C THR A 224 2.84 -12.97 11.32
N PRO A 225 1.70 -12.27 11.26
CA PRO A 225 1.62 -10.91 10.74
C PRO A 225 2.08 -9.86 11.75
N GLY A 226 2.76 -8.80 11.31
CA GLY A 226 2.91 -7.61 12.16
C GLY A 226 3.94 -6.57 11.78
N SER A 227 5.05 -6.92 11.11
CA SER A 227 6.23 -6.04 11.17
C SER A 227 6.77 -5.50 9.85
N GLY A 228 6.12 -5.68 8.69
CA GLY A 228 6.72 -5.03 7.53
C GLY A 228 6.17 -5.22 6.13
N VAL A 229 6.93 -4.61 5.24
CA VAL A 229 6.74 -4.52 3.80
C VAL A 229 8.07 -4.87 3.13
N THR A 230 8.03 -5.68 2.08
CA THR A 230 9.18 -5.92 1.21
C THR A 230 8.88 -5.36 -0.17
N VAL A 231 9.79 -4.55 -0.70
CA VAL A 231 9.74 -3.99 -2.06
C VAL A 231 11.01 -4.39 -2.78
N GLN A 232 10.94 -4.58 -4.09
CA GLN A 232 12.14 -4.76 -4.92
C GLN A 232 12.19 -3.71 -6.03
N ASP A 233 13.39 -3.16 -6.22
CA ASP A 233 13.64 -2.08 -7.15
C ASP A 233 13.59 -2.56 -8.59
N VAL A 234 12.60 -2.10 -9.33
CA VAL A 234 12.45 -2.45 -10.75
C VAL A 234 13.26 -1.44 -11.55
N ALA A 235 14.58 -1.72 -11.58
CA ALA A 235 15.71 -0.90 -12.05
C ALA A 235 15.54 -0.15 -13.38
N ASP A 236 14.61 -0.58 -14.23
CA ASP A 236 14.36 -0.08 -15.57
C ASP A 236 13.18 0.89 -15.66
N LYS A 237 12.30 0.95 -14.65
CA LYS A 237 11.00 1.61 -14.81
C LYS A 237 10.97 3.04 -14.30
N TRP A 238 11.24 3.29 -13.01
CA TRP A 238 11.05 4.63 -12.42
C TRP A 238 11.44 4.72 -10.94
N LEU A 239 12.14 5.79 -10.52
CA LEU A 239 12.50 6.01 -9.11
C LEU A 239 11.28 6.05 -8.16
N LYS A 240 10.12 6.56 -8.61
CA LYS A 240 8.92 6.62 -7.77
C LYS A 240 8.27 5.26 -7.56
N TYR A 241 8.62 4.25 -8.35
CA TYR A 241 7.98 2.93 -8.28
C TYR A 241 8.12 2.29 -6.89
N ASN A 242 9.29 2.35 -6.29
CA ASN A 242 9.51 1.75 -4.97
C ASN A 242 8.70 2.48 -3.91
N PHE A 243 8.65 3.80 -3.99
CA PHE A 243 7.81 4.63 -3.12
C PHE A 243 6.32 4.33 -3.29
N HIS A 244 5.83 4.20 -4.53
CA HIS A 244 4.45 3.81 -4.78
C HIS A 244 4.15 2.42 -4.24
N SER A 245 5.06 1.47 -4.47
CA SER A 245 4.94 0.11 -3.94
C SER A 245 4.93 0.12 -2.42
N SER A 246 5.83 0.85 -1.75
CA SER A 246 5.83 0.96 -0.28
C SER A 246 4.51 1.54 0.26
N VAL A 247 3.98 2.60 -0.36
CA VAL A 247 2.67 3.16 0.00
C VAL A 247 1.56 2.12 -0.17
N HIS A 248 1.54 1.43 -1.31
CA HIS A 248 0.57 0.39 -1.62
C HIS A 248 0.62 -0.75 -0.61
N GLU A 249 1.82 -1.26 -0.31
CA GLU A 249 1.97 -2.36 0.65
C GLU A 249 1.64 -1.92 2.08
N MET A 250 1.97 -0.69 2.47
CA MET A 250 1.51 -0.11 3.74
C MET A 250 -0.02 0.04 3.78
N ALA A 251 -0.66 0.34 2.65
CA ALA A 251 -2.11 0.41 2.57
C ALA A 251 -2.80 -0.94 2.79
N HIS A 252 -2.14 -2.08 2.52
CA HIS A 252 -2.67 -3.39 2.91
C HIS A 252 -2.76 -3.52 4.44
N TRP A 253 -1.78 -3.00 5.18
CA TRP A 253 -1.84 -2.99 6.65
C TRP A 253 -2.95 -2.08 7.20
N LEU A 254 -3.21 -0.97 6.52
CA LEU A 254 -4.25 -0.01 6.92
C LEU A 254 -5.67 -0.48 6.55
N LEU A 255 -5.86 -1.02 5.35
CA LEU A 255 -7.19 -1.32 4.78
C LEU A 255 -7.54 -2.82 4.78
N GLY A 256 -6.56 -3.70 5.05
CA GLY A 256 -6.67 -5.16 5.15
C GLY A 256 -7.14 -5.92 3.90
N SER A 257 -7.47 -5.22 2.81
CA SER A 257 -7.85 -5.83 1.53
C SER A 257 -6.62 -6.35 0.77
N TYR A 258 -6.84 -7.28 -0.16
CA TYR A 258 -5.80 -7.71 -1.10
C TYR A 258 -5.76 -6.63 -2.21
N HIS A 259 -6.29 -6.88 -3.41
CA HIS A 259 -6.33 -5.86 -4.45
C HIS A 259 -7.78 -5.53 -4.81
N PRO A 260 -8.40 -4.50 -4.22
CA PRO A 260 -9.80 -4.15 -4.45
C PRO A 260 -10.09 -3.63 -5.86
N TYR A 261 -9.03 -3.44 -6.63
CA TYR A 261 -9.02 -3.10 -8.06
C TYR A 261 -8.40 -4.23 -8.90
N GLY A 262 -8.34 -5.44 -8.35
CA GLY A 262 -7.62 -6.58 -8.94
C GLY A 262 -8.20 -7.02 -10.29
N SER A 263 -9.45 -6.68 -10.58
CA SER A 263 -9.98 -6.75 -11.93
C SER A 263 -9.56 -5.52 -12.73
N ILE A 264 -8.89 -5.77 -13.84
CA ILE A 264 -8.59 -4.74 -14.84
C ILE A 264 -9.84 -4.30 -15.62
N THR A 265 -11.04 -4.67 -15.18
CA THR A 265 -12.32 -4.39 -15.84
C THR A 265 -12.78 -2.96 -15.64
N HIS A 266 -12.41 -2.33 -14.52
CA HIS A 266 -12.72 -0.94 -14.21
C HIS A 266 -11.46 -0.21 -13.76
N ARG A 267 -11.19 0.96 -14.35
CA ARG A 267 -10.16 1.88 -13.84
C ARG A 267 -10.73 2.67 -12.68
N ALA A 268 -10.00 2.65 -11.58
CA ALA A 268 -10.23 3.47 -10.40
C ALA A 268 -8.86 3.82 -9.78
N TRP A 269 -8.85 4.89 -8.99
CA TRP A 269 -7.67 5.30 -8.22
C TRP A 269 -7.83 4.86 -6.77
N GLY A 270 -6.71 4.74 -6.07
CA GLY A 270 -6.65 4.30 -4.69
C GLY A 270 -5.24 3.91 -4.29
N MET A 271 -4.95 3.88 -3.00
CA MET A 271 -3.65 3.42 -2.48
C MET A 271 -3.40 1.95 -2.77
N LEU A 272 -4.46 1.14 -2.83
CA LEU A 272 -4.38 -0.30 -3.15
C LEU A 272 -4.52 -0.62 -4.64
N ARG A 273 -4.50 0.41 -5.49
CA ARG A 273 -4.35 0.22 -6.93
C ARG A 273 -2.91 -0.18 -7.21
N SER A 274 -2.63 -0.91 -8.29
CA SER A 274 -1.27 -1.38 -8.59
C SER A 274 -0.24 -0.25 -8.40
N GLY A 275 0.93 -0.55 -7.83
CA GLY A 275 1.97 0.46 -7.59
C GLY A 275 2.41 1.25 -8.84
N PHE A 276 2.05 0.80 -10.03
CA PHE A 276 2.24 1.52 -11.29
C PHE A 276 1.14 2.55 -11.58
N ASP A 277 -0.09 2.33 -11.13
CA ASP A 277 -1.31 3.00 -11.59
C ASP A 277 -1.81 4.11 -10.66
N GLY A 278 -1.21 4.28 -9.47
CA GLY A 278 -1.36 5.49 -8.66
C GLY A 278 -1.28 5.24 -7.16
N ILE A 279 -1.22 6.33 -6.38
CA ILE A 279 -1.14 6.35 -4.92
C ILE A 279 -2.12 7.35 -4.28
N CYS A 280 -2.98 8.01 -5.04
CA CYS A 280 -4.01 8.89 -4.50
C CYS A 280 -5.00 8.07 -3.66
N ALA A 281 -5.12 8.42 -2.38
CA ALA A 281 -6.13 7.83 -1.51
C ALA A 281 -7.51 8.39 -1.86
N ASN A 282 -8.42 7.54 -2.33
CA ASN A 282 -9.80 7.95 -2.63
C ASN A 282 -10.61 8.15 -1.33
N ALA A 283 -11.79 8.76 -1.45
CA ALA A 283 -12.57 9.20 -0.29
C ALA A 283 -13.09 8.02 0.52
N TYR A 284 -13.38 6.89 -0.14
CA TYR A 284 -13.71 5.65 0.54
C TYR A 284 -12.54 5.19 1.42
N GLU A 285 -11.34 5.04 0.84
CA GLU A 285 -10.15 4.60 1.56
C GLU A 285 -9.84 5.53 2.74
N ARG A 286 -9.88 6.85 2.55
CA ARG A 286 -9.63 7.82 3.63
C ARG A 286 -10.71 7.81 4.70
N GLU A 287 -11.98 7.60 4.35
CA GLU A 287 -13.06 7.39 5.33
C GLU A 287 -12.80 6.11 6.14
N ARG A 288 -12.43 5.01 5.47
CA ARG A 288 -12.13 3.72 6.11
C ARG A 288 -11.03 3.85 7.15
N VAL A 289 -9.97 4.58 6.85
CA VAL A 289 -8.86 4.81 7.79
C VAL A 289 -9.06 6.04 8.69
N ALA A 290 -10.29 6.59 8.73
CA ALA A 290 -10.67 7.74 9.56
C ALA A 290 -9.82 9.01 9.34
N TRP A 291 -9.30 9.23 8.13
CA TRP A 291 -8.59 10.46 7.75
C TRP A 291 -9.52 11.58 7.32
N ILE A 292 -10.72 11.24 6.85
CA ILE A 292 -11.76 12.21 6.52
C ILE A 292 -13.12 11.67 6.99
N ASN A 293 -14.11 12.57 7.03
CA ASN A 293 -15.51 12.22 7.23
C ASN A 293 -16.33 12.83 6.09
N PRO A 294 -16.61 12.08 5.00
CA PRO A 294 -17.33 12.61 3.86
C PRO A 294 -18.73 13.09 4.26
N THR A 295 -19.16 14.22 3.69
CA THR A 295 -20.49 14.78 4.02
C THR A 295 -21.59 13.93 3.36
N PRO A 296 -22.54 13.37 4.13
CA PRO A 296 -23.61 12.58 3.55
C PRO A 296 -24.59 13.45 2.77
N ILE A 297 -24.95 13.02 1.56
CA ILE A 297 -25.97 13.64 0.73
C ILE A 297 -27.31 12.98 1.05
N THR A 298 -28.17 13.68 1.78
CA THR A 298 -29.54 13.24 2.14
C THR A 298 -30.63 14.05 1.44
N GLY A 299 -30.25 15.04 0.65
CA GLY A 299 -31.11 15.94 -0.12
C GLY A 299 -30.26 16.93 -0.93
N ASP A 300 -30.89 17.98 -1.46
CA ASP A 300 -30.19 19.00 -2.23
C ASP A 300 -29.17 19.75 -1.36
N ILE A 301 -27.94 19.84 -1.85
CA ILE A 301 -26.88 20.65 -1.24
C ILE A 301 -26.62 21.84 -2.16
N LEU A 302 -27.16 23.01 -1.78
CA LEU A 302 -26.91 24.25 -2.51
C LEU A 302 -25.61 24.89 -2.03
N ASN A 303 -24.80 25.39 -2.96
CA ASN A 303 -23.52 26.07 -2.69
C ASN A 303 -22.54 25.22 -1.86
N ALA A 304 -22.52 23.90 -2.11
CA ALA A 304 -21.58 22.98 -1.48
C ALA A 304 -20.14 23.46 -1.72
N PRO A 305 -19.33 23.75 -0.67
CA PRO A 305 -17.93 24.06 -0.88
C PRO A 305 -17.27 22.80 -1.45
N PHE A 306 -16.84 22.88 -2.71
CA PHE A 306 -16.24 21.72 -3.39
C PHE A 306 -14.84 22.09 -3.89
N THR A 307 -13.92 22.13 -2.93
CA THR A 307 -12.50 22.46 -3.11
C THR A 307 -11.68 21.25 -3.56
N ASP A 308 -10.38 21.43 -3.82
CA ASP A 308 -9.49 20.29 -4.13
C ASP A 308 -9.51 19.28 -2.98
N TYR A 309 -9.99 18.07 -3.28
CA TYR A 309 -10.24 16.99 -2.35
C TYR A 309 -8.95 16.50 -1.68
N VAL A 310 -7.84 16.43 -2.43
CA VAL A 310 -6.58 15.93 -1.89
C VAL A 310 -6.01 16.90 -0.87
N GLU A 311 -6.06 18.21 -1.15
CA GLU A 311 -5.58 19.25 -0.22
C GLU A 311 -6.49 19.45 1.00
N THR A 312 -7.81 19.26 0.85
CA THR A 312 -8.78 19.69 1.89
C THR A 312 -9.53 18.55 2.58
N GLY A 313 -9.56 17.36 1.97
CA GLY A 313 -10.38 16.23 2.42
C GLY A 313 -11.88 16.39 2.22
N VAL A 314 -12.32 17.48 1.59
CA VAL A 314 -13.74 17.71 1.33
C VAL A 314 -14.22 16.75 0.25
N ALA A 315 -15.09 15.83 0.66
CA ALA A 315 -15.78 14.88 -0.20
C ALA A 315 -17.23 14.74 0.25
N TYR A 316 -18.09 14.27 -0.66
CA TYR A 316 -19.49 13.99 -0.37
C TYR A 316 -19.78 12.52 -0.63
N LYS A 317 -20.71 11.94 0.13
CA LYS A 317 -21.08 10.52 0.05
C LYS A 317 -22.59 10.39 -0.11
N TYR A 318 -23.02 9.69 -1.14
CA TYR A 318 -24.44 9.44 -1.41
C TYR A 318 -24.73 7.94 -1.35
N HIS A 319 -25.79 7.59 -0.65
CA HIS A 319 -26.36 6.25 -0.65
C HIS A 319 -27.68 6.28 -1.43
N PRO A 320 -27.80 5.55 -2.55
CA PRO A 320 -29.05 5.52 -3.30
C PRO A 320 -30.19 4.94 -2.47
N SER A 321 -31.39 5.52 -2.56
CA SER A 321 -32.57 5.04 -1.82
C SER A 321 -32.96 3.59 -2.16
N ASN A 322 -32.55 3.11 -3.33
CA ASN A 322 -32.75 1.75 -3.82
C ASN A 322 -31.42 0.96 -3.92
N GLY A 323 -30.35 1.48 -3.31
CA GLY A 323 -29.03 0.85 -3.34
C GLY A 323 -28.91 -0.28 -2.33
N GLU A 324 -27.94 -1.15 -2.55
CA GLU A 324 -27.57 -2.19 -1.59
C GLU A 324 -26.99 -1.55 -0.31
N THR A 325 -27.12 -2.21 0.86
CA THR A 325 -26.66 -1.68 2.17
C THR A 325 -25.25 -1.06 2.16
N ASN A 326 -24.35 -1.63 1.35
CA ASN A 326 -22.96 -1.19 1.23
C ASN A 326 -22.68 -0.55 -0.14
N GLU A 327 -23.65 0.12 -0.74
CA GLU A 327 -23.50 0.87 -1.98
C GLU A 327 -23.39 2.37 -1.71
N TYR A 328 -22.33 2.99 -2.19
CA TYR A 328 -22.09 4.41 -2.01
C TYR A 328 -21.42 5.04 -3.23
N TYR A 329 -21.75 6.30 -3.48
CA TYR A 329 -21.10 7.16 -4.45
C TYR A 329 -20.35 8.25 -3.69
N TYR A 330 -19.06 8.36 -3.93
CA TYR A 330 -18.20 9.38 -3.36
C TYR A 330 -17.89 10.42 -4.44
N PHE A 331 -18.08 11.69 -4.12
CA PHE A 331 -17.84 12.81 -5.01
C PHE A 331 -16.59 13.55 -4.53
N GLU A 332 -15.61 13.65 -5.40
CA GLU A 332 -14.30 14.27 -5.14
C GLU A 332 -14.01 15.29 -6.22
N ASN A 333 -13.61 16.51 -5.85
CA ASN A 333 -13.13 17.50 -6.82
C ASN A 333 -11.60 17.48 -6.86
N HIS A 334 -11.02 17.08 -7.98
CA HIS A 334 -9.57 17.00 -8.17
C HIS A 334 -9.10 18.17 -9.03
N GLN A 335 -8.28 19.06 -8.48
CA GLN A 335 -7.68 20.20 -9.19
C GLN A 335 -6.18 20.02 -9.45
N LYS A 336 -5.63 18.86 -9.04
CA LYS A 336 -4.22 18.47 -9.21
C LYS A 336 -3.27 19.46 -8.52
N LEU A 337 -3.70 20.03 -7.39
CA LEU A 337 -2.87 20.96 -6.61
C LEU A 337 -1.81 20.20 -5.78
N ASN A 338 -2.10 18.96 -5.43
CA ASN A 338 -1.18 18.07 -4.73
C ASN A 338 -0.42 17.15 -5.70
N VAL A 339 0.87 16.92 -5.45
CA VAL A 339 1.70 16.01 -6.26
C VAL A 339 1.24 14.56 -6.23
N TYR A 340 0.50 14.16 -5.19
CA TYR A 340 -0.07 12.82 -5.02
C TYR A 340 -1.47 12.67 -5.60
N CYS A 341 -2.01 13.72 -6.25
CA CYS A 341 -3.32 13.69 -6.90
C CYS A 341 -3.21 13.01 -8.27
N ASP A 342 -3.07 11.69 -8.28
CA ASP A 342 -2.95 10.87 -9.49
C ASP A 342 -4.21 10.06 -9.80
N ALA A 343 -5.38 10.57 -9.42
CA ALA A 343 -6.68 9.97 -9.77
C ALA A 343 -6.82 9.60 -11.27
N THR A 344 -6.07 10.32 -12.10
CA THR A 344 -5.64 9.91 -13.45
C THR A 344 -4.19 10.37 -13.65
N ARG A 345 -3.47 9.77 -14.61
CA ARG A 345 -2.10 10.19 -14.97
C ARG A 345 -2.03 11.50 -15.73
N ASN A 346 -3.12 11.94 -16.37
CA ASN A 346 -3.14 13.19 -17.12
C ASN A 346 -3.27 14.38 -16.15
N PRO A 347 -2.29 15.31 -16.11
CA PRO A 347 -2.34 16.48 -15.22
C PRO A 347 -3.47 17.47 -15.57
N ASN A 348 -4.10 17.34 -16.74
CA ASN A 348 -5.20 18.18 -17.17
C ASN A 348 -6.59 17.62 -16.80
N ASP A 349 -6.67 16.37 -16.34
CA ASP A 349 -7.94 15.79 -15.92
C ASP A 349 -8.32 16.35 -14.54
N LYS A 350 -8.99 17.49 -14.55
CA LYS A 350 -9.47 18.22 -13.38
C LYS A 350 -10.99 18.22 -13.33
N GLY A 351 -11.54 18.38 -12.13
CA GLY A 351 -12.97 18.51 -11.90
C GLY A 351 -13.52 17.40 -11.00
N ILE A 352 -14.79 17.07 -11.21
CA ILE A 352 -15.53 16.16 -10.33
C ILE A 352 -15.33 14.72 -10.79
N PHE A 353 -14.79 13.90 -9.89
CA PHE A 353 -14.69 12.46 -10.03
C PHE A 353 -15.68 11.81 -9.09
N VAL A 354 -16.32 10.74 -9.58
CA VAL A 354 -17.31 9.98 -8.80
C VAL A 354 -16.82 8.55 -8.66
N TYR A 355 -16.47 8.18 -7.44
CA TYR A 355 -16.10 6.81 -7.09
C TYR A 355 -17.32 6.07 -6.59
N HIS A 356 -17.70 4.99 -7.29
CA HIS A 356 -18.81 4.12 -6.91
C HIS A 356 -18.25 2.86 -6.28
N MET A 357 -18.68 2.58 -5.06
CA MET A 357 -18.36 1.38 -4.32
C MET A 357 -19.65 0.62 -4.03
N GLN A 358 -19.65 -0.69 -4.29
CA GLN A 358 -20.79 -1.57 -4.05
C GLN A 358 -20.32 -2.81 -3.30
N GLY A 359 -20.93 -3.14 -2.17
CA GLY A 359 -20.63 -4.38 -1.45
C GLY A 359 -19.39 -4.28 -0.57
N VAL A 360 -18.56 -5.34 -0.51
CA VAL A 360 -17.36 -5.37 0.34
C VAL A 360 -16.13 -5.02 -0.49
N TYR A 361 -15.28 -4.16 0.08
CA TYR A 361 -14.01 -3.76 -0.49
C TYR A 361 -13.02 -4.94 -0.56
N SER A 362 -13.01 -5.59 -1.71
CA SER A 362 -12.41 -6.91 -1.95
C SER A 362 -11.99 -7.03 -3.41
N GLU A 363 -11.33 -8.12 -3.81
CA GLU A 363 -10.87 -8.42 -5.19
C GLU A 363 -12.01 -8.66 -6.21
N SER A 364 -12.97 -7.75 -6.29
CA SER A 364 -14.15 -7.86 -7.15
C SER A 364 -14.41 -6.55 -7.88
N ASP A 365 -15.29 -6.59 -8.89
CA ASP A 365 -15.69 -5.46 -9.75
C ASP A 365 -16.60 -4.45 -9.03
N ASN A 366 -16.49 -4.40 -7.71
CA ASN A 366 -17.31 -3.64 -6.79
C ASN A 366 -16.96 -2.15 -6.77
N ASN A 367 -15.81 -1.77 -7.33
CA ASN A 367 -15.30 -0.41 -7.33
C ASN A 367 -15.18 0.10 -8.76
N ARG A 368 -15.78 1.26 -9.05
CA ARG A 368 -15.82 1.82 -10.40
C ARG A 368 -15.78 3.35 -10.40
N CYS A 369 -15.00 3.93 -11.30
CA CYS A 369 -15.10 5.34 -11.63
C CYS A 369 -16.34 5.59 -12.51
N LYS A 370 -17.21 6.52 -12.11
CA LYS A 370 -18.30 7.02 -12.93
C LYS A 370 -17.85 8.30 -13.62
N THR A 371 -17.85 8.28 -14.95
CA THR A 371 -17.43 9.43 -15.75
C THR A 371 -18.63 10.28 -16.17
N SER A 372 -18.39 11.60 -16.31
CA SER A 372 -19.42 12.58 -16.68
C SER A 372 -20.03 12.32 -18.06
N ASN A 373 -19.26 11.69 -18.96
CA ASN A 373 -19.72 11.31 -20.29
C ASN A 373 -20.86 10.28 -20.23
N GLY A 374 -21.02 9.57 -19.11
CA GLY A 374 -22.04 8.55 -18.94
C GLY A 374 -21.60 7.17 -19.43
N GLN A 375 -22.58 6.30 -19.62
CA GLN A 375 -22.38 4.90 -20.01
C GLN A 375 -23.09 4.63 -21.33
N PHE A 376 -22.46 3.78 -22.15
CA PHE A 376 -22.85 3.56 -23.53
C PHE A 376 -22.82 2.09 -23.90
N ASN A 377 -23.62 1.75 -24.92
CA ASN A 377 -23.33 0.63 -25.79
C ASN A 377 -22.21 1.03 -26.75
N TRP A 378 -21.26 0.13 -26.93
CA TRP A 378 -20.10 0.34 -27.79
C TRP A 378 -20.07 -0.67 -28.92
N ASN A 379 -19.46 -0.29 -30.02
CA ASN A 379 -19.03 -1.18 -31.09
C ASN A 379 -17.58 -0.87 -31.45
N ASP A 380 -16.87 -1.85 -32.00
CA ASP A 380 -15.46 -1.75 -32.41
C ASP A 380 -15.31 -2.19 -33.89
N PRO A 381 -15.84 -1.40 -34.82
CA PRO A 381 -16.00 -1.82 -36.21
C PRO A 381 -14.66 -2.06 -36.95
N PHE A 382 -13.54 -1.58 -36.42
CA PHE A 382 -12.20 -1.82 -36.98
C PHE A 382 -11.11 -1.63 -35.92
N THR A 383 -9.88 -2.01 -36.30
CA THR A 383 -8.68 -1.77 -35.51
C THR A 383 -7.92 -0.56 -36.06
N THR A 384 -7.11 0.07 -35.21
CA THR A 384 -6.18 1.12 -35.59
C THR A 384 -4.80 0.85 -35.00
N ASN A 385 -3.76 1.47 -35.55
CA ASN A 385 -2.43 1.41 -34.97
C ASN A 385 -2.23 2.58 -34.01
N CYS A 386 -2.15 2.28 -32.71
CA CYS A 386 -1.79 3.24 -31.68
C CYS A 386 -0.45 2.85 -31.08
N TRP A 387 0.53 3.75 -31.18
CA TRP A 387 1.88 3.57 -30.62
C TRP A 387 2.57 2.28 -31.07
N GLY A 388 2.41 1.91 -32.34
CA GLY A 388 3.00 0.68 -32.89
C GLY A 388 2.22 -0.60 -32.58
N ASN A 389 1.09 -0.51 -31.85
CA ASN A 389 0.24 -1.65 -31.51
C ASN A 389 -1.11 -1.56 -32.22
N THR A 390 -1.57 -2.68 -32.77
CA THR A 390 -2.92 -2.79 -33.35
C THR A 390 -3.94 -2.96 -32.22
N VAL A 391 -4.80 -1.97 -32.03
CA VAL A 391 -5.82 -1.95 -30.97
C VAL A 391 -7.22 -1.79 -31.57
N PRO A 392 -8.30 -2.31 -30.94
CA PRO A 392 -9.66 -2.02 -31.36
C PRO A 392 -9.96 -0.52 -31.20
N ALA A 393 -10.64 0.06 -32.19
CA ALA A 393 -11.16 1.42 -32.11
C ALA A 393 -12.66 1.37 -31.81
N PHE A 394 -13.07 1.99 -30.71
CA PHE A 394 -14.45 1.91 -30.24
C PHE A 394 -15.25 3.14 -30.66
N LYS A 395 -16.51 2.95 -31.03
CA LYS A 395 -17.50 3.99 -31.28
C LYS A 395 -18.64 3.86 -30.27
N MET A 396 -19.09 5.01 -29.76
CA MET A 396 -20.29 5.08 -28.93
C MET A 396 -21.51 4.94 -29.83
N VAL A 397 -22.39 3.99 -29.53
CA VAL A 397 -23.60 3.72 -30.33
C VAL A 397 -24.82 4.40 -29.73
N SER A 398 -25.05 4.17 -28.43
CA SER A 398 -26.23 4.69 -27.72
C SER A 398 -25.97 4.75 -26.23
N VAL A 399 -26.62 5.67 -25.53
CA VAL A 399 -26.59 5.75 -24.08
C VAL A 399 -27.22 4.49 -23.47
N ASN A 400 -26.55 3.88 -22.50
CA ASN A 400 -27.04 2.72 -21.76
C ASN A 400 -26.58 2.81 -20.30
N ARG A 401 -27.52 2.95 -19.36
CA ARG A 401 -27.22 3.03 -17.92
C ARG A 401 -26.57 1.77 -17.34
N ASN A 402 -26.71 0.63 -17.99
CA ASN A 402 -26.04 -0.61 -17.61
C ASN A 402 -24.81 -0.88 -18.49
N GLY A 403 -24.44 0.08 -19.35
CA GLY A 403 -23.34 -0.04 -20.29
C GLY A 403 -21.97 0.27 -19.69
N TYR A 404 -21.02 0.49 -20.58
CA TYR A 404 -19.63 0.75 -20.26
C TYR A 404 -19.32 2.23 -20.46
N ASN A 405 -18.40 2.75 -19.68
CA ASN A 405 -17.82 4.06 -19.84
C ASN A 405 -16.36 3.93 -20.30
N ASN A 406 -15.71 5.06 -20.56
CA ASN A 406 -14.33 5.12 -21.04
C ASN A 406 -13.27 4.65 -20.03
N MET A 407 -13.66 4.40 -18.78
CA MET A 407 -12.80 3.85 -17.72
C MET A 407 -13.01 2.34 -17.55
N ASP A 408 -13.92 1.71 -18.30
CA ASP A 408 -14.14 0.28 -18.26
C ASP A 408 -13.42 -0.44 -19.40
N LYS A 409 -13.23 -1.76 -19.23
CA LYS A 409 -13.00 -2.65 -20.36
C LYS A 409 -14.27 -2.83 -21.15
N ILE A 410 -14.23 -2.38 -22.38
CA ILE A 410 -15.34 -2.42 -23.32
C ILE A 410 -15.29 -3.77 -24.06
N PRO A 411 -16.40 -4.53 -24.14
CA PRO A 411 -16.48 -5.75 -24.95
C PRO A 411 -16.13 -5.48 -26.42
N LYS A 412 -15.37 -6.38 -27.03
CA LYS A 412 -14.92 -6.26 -28.42
C LYS A 412 -15.50 -7.35 -29.32
N SER A 413 -15.60 -7.06 -30.61
CA SER A 413 -16.06 -7.98 -31.65
C SER A 413 -15.13 -9.17 -31.73
N GLY A 414 -15.69 -10.39 -31.75
CA GLY A 414 -14.91 -11.63 -31.71
C GLY A 414 -14.56 -12.14 -30.30
N GLY A 415 -15.00 -11.44 -29.25
CA GLY A 415 -14.93 -11.89 -27.86
C GLY A 415 -13.82 -11.21 -27.04
N GLY A 416 -13.97 -11.31 -25.72
CA GLY A 416 -13.13 -10.60 -24.75
C GLY A 416 -13.51 -9.12 -24.60
N SER A 417 -12.64 -8.35 -23.95
CA SER A 417 -12.82 -6.92 -23.70
C SER A 417 -11.49 -6.19 -23.64
N GLU A 418 -11.50 -4.88 -23.94
CA GLU A 418 -10.31 -4.04 -23.99
C GLU A 418 -10.58 -2.65 -23.41
N LEU A 419 -9.56 -2.01 -22.85
CA LEU A 419 -9.66 -0.61 -22.43
C LEU A 419 -9.80 0.31 -23.65
N LEU A 420 -10.41 1.49 -23.45
CA LEU A 420 -10.57 2.48 -24.51
C LEU A 420 -9.22 3.13 -24.87
N TYR A 421 -8.48 2.53 -25.80
CA TYR A 421 -7.23 3.08 -26.33
C TYR A 421 -7.42 3.93 -27.58
N ALA A 422 -8.48 3.67 -28.36
CA ALA A 422 -8.81 4.42 -29.55
C ALA A 422 -10.32 4.66 -29.62
N LEU A 423 -10.69 5.90 -29.92
CA LEU A 423 -12.06 6.35 -30.08
C LEU A 423 -12.29 6.70 -31.55
N ILE A 424 -13.40 6.23 -32.11
CA ILE A 424 -13.86 6.67 -33.44
C ILE A 424 -14.58 8.00 -33.25
N ASN A 425 -14.06 9.04 -33.89
CA ASN A 425 -14.61 10.39 -33.81
C ASN A 425 -15.89 10.53 -34.66
N GLU A 426 -16.46 11.72 -34.68
CA GLU A 426 -17.67 12.05 -35.45
C GLU A 426 -17.48 11.94 -36.98
N ASN A 427 -16.24 11.94 -37.46
CA ASN A 427 -15.88 11.78 -38.87
C ASN A 427 -15.61 10.31 -39.25
N ASP A 428 -15.93 9.36 -38.37
CA ASP A 428 -15.63 7.94 -38.54
C ASP A 428 -14.13 7.59 -38.65
N GLU A 429 -13.28 8.43 -38.06
CA GLU A 429 -11.84 8.21 -37.99
C GLU A 429 -11.45 7.69 -36.61
N ALA A 430 -10.61 6.64 -36.56
CA ALA A 430 -10.03 6.20 -35.29
C ALA A 430 -8.93 7.14 -34.82
N VAL A 431 -9.13 7.74 -33.67
CA VAL A 431 -8.17 8.60 -32.98
C VAL A 431 -7.64 7.86 -31.76
N CYS A 432 -6.32 7.73 -31.65
CA CYS A 432 -5.71 7.20 -30.45
C CYS A 432 -5.96 8.16 -29.28
N GLY A 433 -6.50 7.61 -28.18
CA GLY A 433 -6.63 8.36 -26.93
C GLY A 433 -5.27 8.62 -26.29
N GLY A 434 -5.25 9.21 -25.11
CA GLY A 434 -4.04 9.22 -24.28
C GLY A 434 -3.66 7.79 -23.89
N TRP A 435 -2.36 7.49 -23.89
CA TRP A 435 -1.88 6.28 -23.22
C TRP A 435 -2.22 6.44 -21.73
N PRO A 436 -2.83 5.44 -21.07
CA PRO A 436 -3.12 5.52 -19.64
C PRO A 436 -1.91 5.87 -18.79
#